data_AF-A0A1W9NYM1-F1
#
_entry.id   AF-A0A1W9NYM1-F1
#
_cell.length_a   1.000
_cell.length_b   1.000
_cell.length_c   1.000
_cell.angle_alpha   90.00
_cell.angle_beta   90.00
_cell.angle_gamma   90.00
#
_symmetry.space_group_name_H-M   'P 1'
#
loop_
_entity.id
_entity.type
_entity.pdbx_description
1 polymer ?
#
loop_
_entity_poly.entity_id
_entity_poly.type
_entity_poly.pdbx_seq_one_letter_code
_entity_poly.pdbx_strand_id
1 'polypeptide(L)'
;MGVVRLSNGVQVINCTPHELVFEDGTIVHPSGYLLQAKMQEKQLSEFIYEVTVLPTEEGEKELQEIEEKYGKDVIILGSSISAQAYPRKVKMISLTKNRAKVTDKVCRIDKFSVYPDRR
;
A
#
# COMPACT_ATOMS: atom_id res chain seq x y z
N MET A 1 -7.25 -6.37 14.03
CA MET A 1 -6.20 -5.36 13.79
C MET A 1 -6.78 -4.31 12.84
N GLY A 2 -6.40 -3.04 12.94
CA GLY A 2 -7.12 -1.95 12.29
C GLY A 2 -6.30 -0.68 12.19
N VAL A 3 -6.97 0.48 12.16
CA VAL A 3 -6.32 1.78 12.05
C VAL A 3 -5.41 2.06 13.24
N VAL A 4 -4.20 2.53 12.95
CA VAL A 4 -3.21 2.97 13.94
C VAL A 4 -2.93 4.46 13.74
N ARG A 5 -2.83 5.22 14.82
CA ARG A 5 -2.43 6.63 14.79
C ARG A 5 -0.93 6.73 15.08
N LEU A 6 -0.19 7.31 14.14
CA LEU A 6 1.24 7.62 14.29
C LEU A 6 1.43 8.86 15.18
N SER A 7 2.64 9.06 15.70
CA SER A 7 2.99 10.20 16.57
C SER A 7 2.79 11.57 15.93
N ASN A 8 2.83 11.66 14.59
CA ASN A 8 2.50 12.87 13.84
C ASN A 8 0.99 13.09 13.62
N GLY A 9 0.14 12.27 14.27
CA GLY A 9 -1.30 12.38 14.22
C GLY A 9 -1.96 11.70 13.01
N VAL A 10 -1.18 11.25 12.01
CA VAL A 10 -1.70 10.55 10.83
C VAL A 10 -2.27 9.19 11.22
N GLN A 11 -3.43 8.86 10.67
CA GLN A 11 -4.06 7.54 10.82
C GLN A 11 -3.77 6.68 9.60
N VAL A 12 -3.29 5.46 9.83
CA VAL A 12 -2.91 4.52 8.78
C VAL A 12 -3.56 3.15 8.98
N ILE A 13 -3.82 2.43 7.89
CA ILE A 13 -4.16 1.01 7.89
C ILE A 13 -3.20 0.25 6.99
N ASN A 14 -2.66 -0.86 7.48
CA ASN A 14 -1.69 -1.67 6.75
C ASN A 14 -2.39 -2.79 5.98
N CYS A 15 -2.44 -2.67 4.66
CA CYS A 15 -2.94 -3.66 3.71
C CYS A 15 -1.79 -4.40 3.00
N THR A 16 -0.64 -4.52 3.66
CA THR A 16 0.47 -5.36 3.22
C THR A 16 0.51 -6.64 4.05
N PRO A 17 1.13 -7.73 3.55
CA PRO A 17 1.26 -8.98 4.31
C PRO A 17 2.35 -8.91 5.39
N HIS A 18 3.04 -7.79 5.54
CA HIS A 18 4.18 -7.64 6.44
C HIS A 18 3.90 -6.60 7.52
N GLU A 19 4.53 -6.77 8.67
CA GLU A 19 4.58 -5.74 9.68
C GLU A 19 5.35 -4.52 9.19
N LEU A 20 4.85 -3.33 9.54
CA LEU A 20 5.49 -2.06 9.23
C LEU A 20 5.94 -1.39 10.52
N VAL A 21 7.25 -1.18 10.67
CA VAL A 21 7.84 -0.45 11.78
C VAL A 21 8.10 0.99 11.32
N PHE A 22 7.59 1.97 12.07
CA PHE A 22 7.76 3.39 11.78
C PHE A 22 8.86 4.03 12.63
N GLU A 23 9.38 5.19 12.18
CA GLU A 23 10.46 5.95 12.85
C GLU A 23 10.18 6.29 14.31
N ASP A 24 8.92 6.46 14.68
CA ASP A 24 8.50 6.76 16.06
C ASP A 24 8.37 5.51 16.94
N GLY A 25 8.77 4.34 16.42
CA GLY A 25 8.66 3.05 17.10
C GLY A 25 7.29 2.39 16.97
N THR A 26 6.33 3.04 16.30
CA THR A 26 4.99 2.46 16.09
C THR A 26 5.08 1.25 15.17
N ILE A 27 4.42 0.17 15.58
CA ILE A 27 4.29 -1.06 14.80
C ILE A 27 2.86 -1.13 14.25
N VAL A 28 2.73 -1.24 12.93
CA VAL A 28 1.45 -1.39 12.24
C VAL A 28 1.38 -2.79 11.63
N HIS A 29 0.64 -3.68 12.29
CA HIS A 29 0.45 -5.05 11.84
C HIS A 29 -0.51 -5.13 10.64
N PRO A 30 -0.41 -6.18 9.80
CA PRO A 30 -1.36 -6.44 8.71
C PRO A 30 -2.82 -6.39 9.19
N SER A 31 -3.66 -5.67 8.44
CA SER A 31 -5.09 -5.50 8.76
C SER A 31 -5.94 -6.71 8.40
N GLY A 32 -5.43 -7.59 7.54
CA GLY A 32 -6.16 -8.71 6.92
C GLY A 32 -6.66 -8.39 5.51
N TYR A 33 -6.79 -7.12 5.15
CA TYR A 33 -7.04 -6.69 3.76
C TYR A 33 -5.74 -6.76 2.95
N LEU A 34 -5.82 -7.21 1.70
CA LEU A 34 -4.65 -7.30 0.81
C LEU A 34 -4.76 -6.42 -0.44
N LEU A 35 -5.97 -5.92 -0.76
CA LEU A 35 -6.22 -5.05 -1.91
C LEU A 35 -5.80 -5.73 -3.20
N GLN A 36 -6.60 -6.73 -3.58
CA GLN A 36 -6.33 -7.54 -4.77
C GLN A 36 -6.14 -6.68 -6.02
N ALA A 37 -5.22 -7.11 -6.87
CA ALA A 37 -4.88 -6.42 -8.12
C ALA A 37 -4.55 -7.45 -9.20
N LYS A 38 -4.83 -7.12 -10.45
CA LYS A 38 -4.58 -7.99 -11.60
C LYS A 38 -3.34 -7.52 -12.35
N MET A 39 -2.38 -8.41 -12.54
CA MET A 39 -1.29 -8.19 -13.51
C MET A 39 -1.79 -8.57 -14.90
N GLN A 40 -1.86 -7.59 -15.80
CA GLN A 40 -2.13 -7.81 -17.21
C GLN A 40 -0.81 -7.78 -17.97
N GLU A 41 -0.55 -8.86 -18.70
CA GLU A 41 0.66 -9.03 -19.49
C GLU A 41 0.37 -8.74 -20.96
N LYS A 42 1.31 -8.04 -21.60
CA LYS A 42 1.35 -7.83 -23.05
C LYS A 42 2.71 -8.29 -23.57
N GLN A 43 2.71 -9.30 -24.42
CA GLN A 43 3.95 -9.80 -25.02
C GLN A 43 4.59 -8.73 -25.91
N LEU A 44 5.87 -8.45 -25.68
CA LEU A 44 6.71 -7.58 -26.52
C LEU A 44 7.64 -8.41 -27.43
N SER A 45 8.12 -9.55 -26.94
CA SER A 45 8.90 -10.55 -27.69
C SER A 45 8.78 -11.95 -27.05
N GLU A 46 9.47 -12.96 -27.59
CA GLU A 46 9.32 -14.39 -27.20
C GLU A 46 9.26 -14.64 -25.69
N PHE A 47 10.08 -13.94 -24.90
CA PHE A 47 10.17 -14.10 -23.44
C PHE A 47 10.05 -12.79 -22.66
N ILE A 48 9.66 -11.69 -23.33
CA ILE A 48 9.62 -10.35 -22.70
C ILE A 48 8.18 -9.84 -22.76
N TYR A 49 7.63 -9.54 -21.58
CA TYR A 49 6.27 -9.05 -21.40
C TYR A 49 6.29 -7.71 -20.67
N GLU A 50 5.49 -6.78 -21.16
CA GLU A 50 5.11 -5.58 -20.43
C GLU A 50 4.00 -5.93 -19.45
N VAL A 51 4.13 -5.49 -18.19
CA VAL A 51 3.12 -5.70 -17.15
C VAL A 51 2.44 -4.38 -16.82
N THR A 52 1.11 -4.37 -16.92
CA THR A 52 0.26 -3.32 -16.36
C THR A 52 -0.49 -3.88 -15.17
N VAL A 53 -0.50 -3.15 -14.05
CA VAL A 53 -1.25 -3.53 -12.86
C VAL A 53 -2.60 -2.83 -12.89
N LEU A 54 -3.68 -3.60 -12.80
CA LEU A 54 -5.06 -3.14 -12.90
C LEU A 54 -5.82 -3.38 -11.60
N PRO A 55 -6.80 -2.51 -11.27
CA PRO A 55 -7.74 -2.77 -10.20
C PRO A 55 -8.61 -4.01 -10.49
N THR A 56 -9.17 -4.60 -9.43
CA THR A 56 -10.13 -5.70 -9.49
C THR A 56 -11.38 -5.33 -8.71
N GLU A 57 -12.52 -5.97 -9.02
CA GLU A 57 -13.75 -5.75 -8.27
C GLU A 57 -13.61 -6.10 -6.78
N GLU A 58 -12.83 -7.13 -6.46
CA GLU A 58 -12.56 -7.53 -5.07
C GLU A 58 -11.77 -6.44 -4.33
N GLY A 59 -10.70 -5.91 -4.93
CA GLY A 59 -9.92 -4.85 -4.28
C GLY A 59 -10.69 -3.53 -4.17
N GLU A 60 -11.56 -3.21 -5.13
CA GLU A 60 -12.48 -2.05 -5.01
C GLU A 60 -13.50 -2.26 -3.87
N LYS A 61 -14.02 -3.48 -3.68
CA LYS A 61 -14.89 -3.81 -2.53
C LYS A 61 -14.14 -3.69 -1.21
N GLU A 62 -12.93 -4.24 -1.11
CA GLU A 62 -12.09 -4.09 0.10
C GLU A 62 -11.82 -2.60 0.40
N LEU A 63 -11.51 -1.78 -0.61
CA LEU A 63 -11.33 -0.33 -0.44
C LEU A 63 -12.60 0.34 0.07
N GLN A 64 -13.75 0.02 -0.52
CA GLN A 64 -15.03 0.57 -0.09
C GLN A 64 -15.33 0.20 1.36
N GLU A 65 -15.14 -1.06 1.75
CA GLU A 65 -15.34 -1.53 3.13
C GLU A 65 -14.42 -0.79 4.12
N ILE A 66 -13.15 -0.57 3.76
CA ILE A 66 -12.21 0.18 4.58
C ILE A 66 -12.68 1.63 4.75
N GLU A 67 -13.08 2.29 3.66
CA GLU A 67 -13.55 3.68 3.70
C GLU A 67 -14.85 3.83 4.50
N GLU A 68 -15.79 2.90 4.37
CA GLU A 68 -17.04 2.89 5.13
C GLU A 68 -16.80 2.64 6.62
N LYS A 69 -15.90 1.72 6.95
CA LYS A 69 -15.63 1.31 8.34
C LYS A 69 -14.78 2.31 9.11
N TYR A 70 -13.79 2.92 8.45
CA TYR A 70 -12.77 3.72 9.12
C TYR A 70 -12.73 5.19 8.69
N GLY A 71 -13.49 5.56 7.65
CA GLY A 71 -13.52 6.90 7.09
C GLY A 71 -12.45 7.12 6.02
N LYS A 72 -12.67 8.17 5.21
CA LYS A 72 -11.83 8.50 4.05
C LYS A 72 -10.52 9.22 4.40
N ASP A 73 -10.38 9.68 5.64
CA ASP A 73 -9.19 10.39 6.13
C ASP A 73 -8.04 9.44 6.54
N VAL A 74 -8.31 8.13 6.58
CA VAL A 74 -7.30 7.11 6.88
C VAL A 74 -6.43 6.85 5.66
N ILE A 75 -5.11 6.85 5.86
CA ILE A 75 -4.17 6.47 4.81
C ILE A 75 -4.11 4.95 4.69
N ILE A 76 -4.52 4.44 3.53
CA ILE A 76 -4.46 3.02 3.19
C ILE A 76 -3.06 2.70 2.63
N LEU A 77 -2.29 1.90 3.38
CA LEU A 77 -0.94 1.50 2.99
C LEU A 77 -0.97 0.16 2.28
N GLY A 78 -0.53 0.10 1.04
CA GLY A 78 -0.53 -1.12 0.24
C GLY A 78 0.86 -1.51 -0.27
N SER A 79 0.91 -2.70 -0.87
CA SER A 79 2.09 -3.14 -1.63
C SER A 79 2.32 -2.22 -2.84
N SER A 80 3.49 -2.32 -3.48
CA SER A 80 3.74 -1.62 -4.74
C SER A 80 2.72 -1.98 -5.83
N ILE A 81 2.19 -3.20 -5.81
CA ILE A 81 1.20 -3.69 -6.77
C ILE A 81 -0.13 -2.99 -6.51
N SER A 82 -0.64 -3.04 -5.28
CA SER A 82 -1.91 -2.41 -4.90
C SER A 82 -1.85 -0.88 -5.06
N ALA A 83 -0.73 -0.25 -4.72
CA ALA A 83 -0.54 1.20 -4.90
C ALA A 83 -0.50 1.62 -6.38
N GLN A 84 -0.07 0.73 -7.29
CA GLN A 84 -0.16 0.97 -8.74
C GLN A 84 -1.58 0.77 -9.28
N ALA A 85 -2.33 -0.23 -8.78
CA ALA A 85 -3.71 -0.48 -9.17
C ALA A 85 -4.68 0.64 -8.73
N TYR A 86 -4.43 1.22 -7.54
CA TYR A 86 -5.33 2.16 -6.86
C TYR A 86 -4.63 3.47 -6.46
N PRO A 87 -3.97 4.21 -7.37
CA PRO A 87 -3.02 5.29 -7.02
C PRO A 87 -3.65 6.45 -6.24
N ARG A 88 -4.95 6.71 -6.43
CA ARG A 88 -5.67 7.76 -5.70
C ARG A 88 -5.99 7.37 -4.25
N LYS A 89 -6.13 6.08 -3.96
CA LYS A 89 -6.61 5.57 -2.67
C LYS A 89 -5.51 4.95 -1.82
N VAL A 90 -4.61 4.19 -2.45
CA VAL A 90 -3.58 3.41 -1.78
C VAL A 90 -2.23 4.12 -1.90
N LYS A 91 -1.51 4.20 -0.78
CA LYS A 91 -0.21 4.85 -0.67
C LYS A 91 0.87 3.81 -0.40
N MET A 92 2.08 4.10 -0.86
CA MET A 92 3.27 3.33 -0.53
C MET A 92 4.00 4.00 0.64
N ILE A 93 4.46 3.19 1.59
CA ILE A 93 5.41 3.64 2.62
C ILE A 93 6.71 4.11 1.97
N SER A 94 7.34 5.13 2.57
CA SER A 94 8.70 5.54 2.23
C SER A 94 9.65 5.00 3.29
N LEU A 95 10.76 4.37 2.90
CA LEU A 95 11.75 3.87 3.85
C LEU A 95 12.72 4.99 4.25
N THR A 96 13.23 4.92 5.48
CA THR A 96 14.34 5.78 5.94
C THR A 96 15.63 5.51 5.17
N LYS A 97 15.84 4.26 4.76
CA LYS A 97 16.96 3.80 3.94
C LYS A 97 16.44 2.98 2.77
N ASN A 98 16.74 3.42 1.54
CA ASN A 98 16.24 2.78 0.32
C ASN A 98 16.72 1.34 0.12
N ARG A 99 17.91 1.00 0.63
CA ARG A 99 18.49 -0.35 0.56
C ARG A 99 18.83 -0.83 1.97
N ALA A 100 17.96 -1.67 2.52
CA ALA A 100 18.09 -2.26 3.85
C ALA A 100 17.64 -3.72 3.81
N LYS A 101 18.13 -4.55 4.74
CA LYS A 101 17.56 -5.88 4.96
C LYS A 101 16.11 -5.72 5.40
N VAL A 102 15.27 -6.71 5.13
CA VAL A 102 13.84 -6.64 5.48
C VAL A 102 13.63 -6.35 6.96
N THR A 103 14.46 -6.93 7.83
CA THR A 103 14.45 -6.71 9.29
C THR A 103 14.81 -5.29 9.72
N ASP A 104 15.49 -4.54 8.84
CA ASP A 104 16.04 -3.22 9.13
C ASP A 104 15.22 -2.12 8.42
N LYS A 105 14.10 -2.49 7.78
CA LYS A 105 13.21 -1.56 7.07
C LYS A 105 12.38 -0.78 8.08
N VAL A 106 12.75 0.48 8.27
CA VAL A 106 11.98 1.46 9.03
C VAL A 106 11.26 2.40 8.06
N CYS A 107 9.97 2.59 8.27
CA CYS A 107 9.08 3.46 7.49
C CYS A 107 9.13 4.89 8.05
N ARG A 108 9.18 5.87 7.14
CA ARG A 108 9.03 7.28 7.49
C ARG A 108 7.61 7.58 7.95
N ILE A 109 7.48 8.43 8.96
CA ILE A 109 6.15 8.88 9.42
C ILE A 109 5.65 10.09 8.61
N ASP A 110 6.55 10.89 8.07
CA ASP A 110 6.26 12.19 7.46
C ASP A 110 6.04 12.14 5.95
N LYS A 111 6.15 10.96 5.33
CA LYS A 111 6.14 10.83 3.87
C LYS A 111 5.53 9.51 3.38
N PHE A 112 4.48 9.64 2.56
CA PHE A 112 3.84 8.55 1.84
C PHE A 112 3.85 8.86 0.34
N SER A 113 4.08 7.83 -0.49
CA SER A 113 4.25 8.00 -1.93
C SER A 113 3.02 7.50 -2.71
N VAL A 114 2.75 8.14 -3.85
CA VAL A 114 1.73 7.72 -4.81
C VAL A 114 2.38 7.32 -6.13
N TYR A 115 1.78 6.36 -6.83
CA TYR A 115 2.12 6.12 -8.23
C TYR A 115 1.37 7.11 -9.14
N PRO A 116 1.90 7.44 -10.33
CA PRO A 116 1.19 8.23 -11.32
C PRO A 116 -0.12 7.54 -11.72
N ASP A 117 -1.17 8.33 -11.86
CA ASP A 117 -2.44 7.86 -12.42
C ASP A 117 -2.31 7.83 -13.95
N ARG A 118 -2.29 6.63 -14.53
CA ARG A 118 -2.11 6.42 -15.98
C ARG A 118 -3.44 6.20 -16.73
N ARG A 119 -4.57 6.62 -16.15
CA ARG A 119 -5.90 6.56 -16.78
C ARG A 119 -6.15 7.72 -17.73
#